data_AF-A0A9P6XUX8-F1
#
_entry.id   AF-A0A9P6XUX8-F1
#
_cell.length_a   1.000
_cell.length_b   1.000
_cell.length_c   1.000
_cell.angle_alpha   90.00
_cell.angle_beta   90.00
_cell.angle_gamma   90.00
#
_symmetry.space_group_name_H-M   'P 1'
#
loop_
_entity.id
_entity.type
_entity.pdbx_description
1 polymer ?
#
loop_
_entity_poly.entity_id
_entity_poly.type
_entity_poly.pdbx_seq_one_letter_code
_entity_poly.pdbx_strand_id
1 'polypeptide(L)'
;MLAKFPSRGIVALAWGEQGFRHLTNNVRPVKTPADAKGLKIRTTENPIHITAFRQIGILPTPMAWPEVATALQQGTIDGQENPLSVITSAKLSQMQKYLSLTGHVYGPALVLMSANVYDGLSAADKANFDKAGKDSALAMRGYVDNIEKTGVEQLKKEGMQVSEVDRAAS
;
A
#
# COMPACT_ATOMS: atom_id res chain seq x y z
N MET A 1 5.59 17.27 9.83
CA MET A 1 6.16 16.37 8.81
C MET A 1 6.04 16.93 7.39
N LEU A 2 4.87 17.41 6.93
CA LEU A 2 4.70 18.02 5.59
C LEU A 2 5.63 19.23 5.36
N ALA A 3 5.84 20.06 6.38
CA ALA A 3 6.72 21.23 6.33
C ALA A 3 8.22 20.92 6.06
N LYS A 4 8.63 19.63 6.03
CA LYS A 4 10.01 19.25 5.66
C LYS A 4 10.21 19.13 4.14
N PHE A 5 9.13 18.95 3.37
CA PHE A 5 9.17 18.73 1.93
C PHE A 5 9.66 19.96 1.11
N PRO A 6 9.35 21.22 1.50
CA PRO A 6 9.81 22.38 0.74
C PRO A 6 11.33 22.48 0.61
N SER A 7 12.08 22.03 1.63
CA SER A 7 13.55 21.94 1.58
C SER A 7 14.10 21.01 0.49
N ARG A 8 13.22 20.23 -0.16
CA ARG A 8 13.51 19.30 -1.25
C ARG A 8 12.83 19.70 -2.56
N GLY A 9 12.33 20.93 -2.67
CA GLY A 9 11.66 21.43 -3.88
C GLY A 9 10.23 20.90 -4.08
N ILE A 10 9.60 20.41 -3.00
CA ILE A 10 8.27 19.78 -3.05
C ILE A 10 7.35 20.47 -2.04
N VAL A 11 6.14 20.84 -2.46
CA VAL A 11 5.07 21.24 -1.56
C VAL A 11 4.18 20.03 -1.31
N ALA A 12 4.04 19.66 -0.03
CA ALA A 12 3.17 18.57 0.37
C ALA A 12 1.84 19.14 0.87
N LEU A 13 0.84 19.14 -0.02
CA LEU A 13 -0.46 19.80 0.18
C LEU A 13 -1.32 19.09 1.23
N ALA A 14 -1.30 17.75 1.26
CA ALA A 14 -2.05 16.98 2.24
C ALA A 14 -1.52 15.55 2.41
N TRP A 15 -1.85 14.97 3.57
CA TRP A 15 -1.78 13.53 3.81
C TRP A 15 -3.09 12.87 3.37
N GLY A 16 -3.04 12.12 2.28
CA GLY A 16 -4.07 11.19 1.86
C GLY A 16 -3.87 9.80 2.47
N GLU A 17 -4.55 8.81 1.90
CA GLU A 17 -4.64 7.47 2.46
C GLU A 17 -4.82 6.39 1.38
N GLN A 18 -4.22 5.22 1.61
CA GLN A 18 -4.51 4.00 0.85
C GLN A 18 -5.15 2.89 1.72
N GLY A 19 -5.04 2.98 3.05
CA GLY A 19 -5.55 1.97 3.99
C GLY A 19 -4.44 1.10 4.60
N PHE A 20 -4.83 0.11 5.39
CA PHE A 20 -3.90 -0.84 6.02
C PHE A 20 -3.39 -1.87 5.02
N ARG A 21 -2.11 -2.21 5.08
CA ARG A 21 -1.47 -3.14 4.15
C ARG A 21 -1.63 -4.60 4.62
N HIS A 22 -1.92 -5.48 3.67
CA HIS A 22 -2.17 -6.90 3.87
C HIS A 22 -1.23 -7.74 3.00
N LEU A 23 -0.88 -8.93 3.49
CA LEU A 23 0.01 -9.85 2.79
C LEU A 23 -0.76 -10.70 1.78
N THR A 24 -0.24 -10.82 0.55
CA THR A 24 -0.71 -11.81 -0.42
C THR A 24 0.44 -12.72 -0.87
N ASN A 25 0.14 -13.95 -1.26
CA ASN A 25 1.11 -14.84 -1.88
C ASN A 25 0.45 -15.95 -2.73
N ASN A 26 1.27 -16.72 -3.46
CA ASN A 26 0.85 -17.87 -4.28
C ASN A 26 1.22 -19.24 -3.71
N VAL A 27 1.93 -19.30 -2.58
CA VAL A 27 2.46 -20.55 -2.02
C VAL A 27 1.47 -21.21 -1.07
N ARG A 28 0.96 -20.47 -0.06
CA ARG A 28 0.11 -21.03 1.00
C ARG A 28 -0.68 -19.96 1.78
N PRO A 29 -1.78 -20.33 2.47
CA PRO A 29 -2.41 -19.47 3.46
C PRO A 29 -1.42 -19.11 4.57
N VAL A 30 -1.45 -17.85 5.04
CA VAL A 30 -0.63 -17.38 6.16
C VAL A 30 -1.56 -16.96 7.29
N LYS A 31 -1.52 -17.66 8.43
CA LYS A 31 -2.35 -17.34 9.61
C LYS A 31 -1.49 -16.89 10.81
N THR A 32 -0.21 -17.27 10.80
CA THR A 32 0.78 -16.93 11.82
C THR A 32 2.08 -16.46 11.18
N PRO A 33 2.98 -15.76 11.91
CA PRO A 33 4.30 -15.41 11.39
C PRO A 33 5.13 -16.61 10.95
N ALA A 34 4.97 -17.77 11.61
CA ALA A 34 5.67 -18.99 11.24
C ALA A 34 5.29 -19.45 9.82
N ASP A 35 4.03 -19.31 9.43
CA ASP A 35 3.56 -19.64 8.09
C ASP A 35 4.18 -18.72 7.03
N ALA A 36 4.61 -17.51 7.39
CA ALA A 36 5.18 -16.56 6.45
C ALA A 36 6.68 -16.77 6.18
N LYS A 37 7.36 -17.57 7.03
CA LYS A 37 8.81 -17.78 6.93
C LYS A 37 9.23 -18.34 5.57
N GLY A 38 10.31 -17.79 5.02
CA GLY A 38 10.89 -18.21 3.75
C GLY A 38 10.14 -17.74 2.50
N LEU A 39 8.98 -17.08 2.62
CA LEU A 39 8.30 -16.50 1.47
C LEU A 39 9.12 -15.35 0.88
N LYS A 40 9.27 -15.34 -0.45
CA LYS A 40 9.87 -14.24 -1.22
C LYS A 40 8.83 -13.17 -1.47
N ILE A 41 8.74 -12.19 -0.59
CA ILE A 41 7.70 -11.16 -0.66
C ILE A 41 8.31 -9.87 -1.19
N ARG A 42 7.69 -9.32 -2.24
CA ARG A 42 8.02 -7.99 -2.70
C ARG A 42 7.70 -6.95 -1.64
N THR A 43 8.63 -6.04 -1.39
CA THR A 43 8.40 -4.83 -0.59
C THR A 43 8.57 -3.59 -1.44
N THR A 44 8.06 -2.46 -0.97
CA THR A 44 8.55 -1.15 -1.43
C THR A 44 10.01 -0.97 -1.02
N GLU A 45 10.69 0.02 -1.58
CA GLU A 45 12.07 0.40 -1.22
C GLU A 45 12.14 1.14 0.14
N ASN A 46 11.27 0.76 1.09
CA ASN A 46 11.22 1.32 2.43
C ASN A 46 12.05 0.44 3.40
N PRO A 47 13.17 0.95 3.95
CA PRO A 47 14.02 0.19 4.87
C PRO A 47 13.29 -0.33 6.12
N ILE A 48 12.25 0.38 6.57
CA ILE A 48 11.44 -0.04 7.72
C ILE A 48 10.64 -1.29 7.40
N HIS A 49 10.00 -1.35 6.23
CA HIS A 49 9.23 -2.52 5.79
C HIS A 49 10.16 -3.73 5.59
N ILE A 50 11.32 -3.51 4.95
CA ILE A 50 12.33 -4.56 4.73
C ILE A 50 12.80 -5.14 6.07
N THR A 51 13.08 -4.29 7.06
CA THR A 51 13.54 -4.73 8.38
C THR A 51 12.45 -5.52 9.11
N ALA A 52 11.22 -5.01 9.13
CA ALA A 52 10.09 -5.69 9.77
C ALA A 52 9.85 -7.10 9.19
N PHE A 53 9.88 -7.23 7.86
CA PHE A 53 9.68 -8.53 7.22
C PHE A 53 10.83 -9.52 7.45
N ARG A 54 12.09 -9.05 7.44
CA ARG A 54 13.23 -9.91 7.80
C ARG A 54 13.12 -10.45 9.23
N GLN A 55 12.63 -9.64 10.16
CA GLN A 55 12.49 -10.02 11.57
C GLN A 55 11.56 -11.23 11.77
N ILE A 56 10.52 -11.35 10.94
CA ILE A 56 9.59 -12.49 10.99
C ILE A 56 9.97 -13.63 10.02
N GLY A 57 11.15 -13.55 9.39
CA GLY A 57 11.72 -14.59 8.54
C GLY A 57 11.17 -14.63 7.11
N ILE A 58 10.45 -13.60 6.66
CA ILE A 58 10.16 -13.37 5.24
C ILE A 58 11.47 -12.96 4.54
N LEU A 59 11.59 -13.29 3.24
CA LEU A 59 12.68 -12.87 2.37
C LEU A 59 12.21 -11.67 1.52
N PRO A 60 12.39 -10.41 1.97
CA PRO A 60 11.91 -9.26 1.23
C PRO A 60 12.76 -8.97 -0.01
N THR A 61 12.08 -8.77 -1.14
CA THR A 61 12.69 -8.33 -2.41
C THR A 61 12.19 -6.91 -2.74
N PRO A 62 12.99 -5.85 -2.49
CA PRO A 62 12.59 -4.50 -2.84
C PRO A 62 12.57 -4.35 -4.37
N MET A 63 11.46 -3.85 -4.91
CA MET A 63 11.32 -3.52 -6.34
C MET A 63 10.28 -2.43 -6.56
N ALA A 64 10.45 -1.68 -7.64
CA ALA A 64 9.49 -0.65 -8.05
C ALA A 64 8.16 -1.28 -8.46
N TRP A 65 7.06 -0.53 -8.31
CA TRP A 65 5.71 -1.03 -8.61
C TRP A 65 5.53 -1.59 -10.04
N PRO A 66 6.09 -0.97 -11.11
CA PRO A 66 5.94 -1.49 -12.47
C PRO A 66 6.49 -2.90 -12.70
N GLU A 67 7.45 -3.35 -11.89
CA GLU A 67 8.10 -4.66 -12.02
C GLU A 67 7.28 -5.79 -11.38
N VAL A 68 6.37 -5.45 -10.45
CA VAL A 68 5.70 -6.41 -9.58
C VAL A 68 4.86 -7.42 -10.37
N ALA A 69 4.05 -6.95 -11.32
CA ALA A 69 3.17 -7.83 -12.08
C ALA A 69 3.96 -8.90 -12.86
N THR A 70 5.01 -8.49 -13.56
CA THR A 70 5.90 -9.40 -14.28
C THR A 70 6.60 -10.37 -13.33
N ALA A 71 7.10 -9.90 -12.19
CA ALA A 71 7.78 -10.75 -11.21
C ALA A 71 6.84 -11.81 -10.59
N LEU A 72 5.58 -11.44 -10.29
CA LEU A 72 4.56 -12.38 -9.83
C LEU A 72 4.21 -13.42 -10.90
N GLN A 73 4.04 -13.00 -12.15
CA GLN A 73 3.73 -13.90 -13.27
C GLN A 73 4.88 -14.87 -13.58
N GLN A 74 6.12 -14.41 -13.47
CA GLN A 74 7.32 -15.24 -13.65
C GLN A 74 7.63 -16.12 -12.43
N GLY A 75 6.97 -15.89 -11.29
CA GLY A 75 7.22 -16.61 -10.05
C GLY A 75 8.60 -16.33 -9.43
N THR A 76 9.23 -15.20 -9.78
CA THR A 76 10.51 -14.80 -9.16
C THR A 76 10.31 -14.30 -7.72
N ILE A 77 9.09 -13.90 -7.40
CA ILE A 77 8.58 -13.61 -6.06
C ILE A 77 7.30 -14.42 -5.80
N ASP A 78 7.09 -14.80 -4.55
CA ASP A 78 5.92 -15.57 -4.11
C ASP A 78 4.69 -14.67 -3.92
N GLY A 79 4.92 -13.40 -3.60
CA GLY A 79 3.85 -12.47 -3.30
C GLY A 79 4.31 -11.04 -3.03
N GLN A 80 3.38 -10.27 -2.48
CA GLN A 80 3.54 -8.84 -2.20
C GLN A 80 2.64 -8.44 -1.03
N GLU A 81 2.72 -7.18 -0.62
CA GLU A 81 1.84 -6.62 0.40
C GLU A 81 1.28 -5.27 -0.04
N ASN A 82 0.00 -5.03 0.19
CA ASN A 82 -0.69 -3.77 -0.16
C ASN A 82 -2.08 -3.70 0.51
N PRO A 83 -2.72 -2.52 0.56
CA PRO A 83 -4.08 -2.40 1.06
C PRO A 83 -5.13 -2.98 0.13
N LEU A 84 -6.34 -3.20 0.64
CA LEU A 84 -7.48 -3.68 -0.16
C LEU A 84 -7.78 -2.75 -1.34
N SER A 85 -7.59 -1.44 -1.17
CA SER A 85 -7.71 -0.43 -2.24
C SER A 85 -6.83 -0.74 -3.45
N VAL A 86 -5.58 -1.18 -3.22
CA VAL A 86 -4.62 -1.51 -4.28
C VAL A 86 -4.84 -2.93 -4.80
N ILE A 87 -5.10 -3.89 -3.90
CA ILE A 87 -5.30 -5.30 -4.29
C ILE A 87 -6.47 -5.42 -5.27
N THR A 88 -7.58 -4.72 -5.01
CA THR A 88 -8.76 -4.69 -5.89
C THR A 88 -8.50 -3.88 -7.16
N SER A 89 -8.04 -2.62 -7.06
CA SER A 89 -7.88 -1.75 -8.24
C SER A 89 -6.80 -2.23 -9.22
N ALA A 90 -5.74 -2.87 -8.74
CA ALA A 90 -4.68 -3.44 -9.56
C ALA A 90 -4.96 -4.89 -10.00
N LYS A 91 -6.15 -5.43 -9.72
CA LYS A 91 -6.57 -6.79 -10.10
C LYS A 91 -5.59 -7.87 -9.63
N LEU A 92 -5.05 -7.72 -8.42
CA LEU A 92 -4.04 -8.64 -7.91
C LEU A 92 -4.59 -10.05 -7.66
N SER A 93 -5.91 -10.21 -7.55
CA SER A 93 -6.57 -11.52 -7.51
C SER A 93 -6.24 -12.42 -8.72
N GLN A 94 -5.89 -11.82 -9.88
CA GLN A 94 -5.44 -12.56 -11.07
C GLN A 94 -4.01 -13.09 -10.96
N MET A 95 -3.22 -12.54 -10.03
CA MET A 95 -1.79 -12.85 -9.86
C MET A 95 -1.48 -13.44 -8.48
N GLN A 96 -2.45 -13.44 -7.56
CA GLN A 96 -2.28 -13.83 -6.16
C GLN A 96 -3.44 -14.69 -5.70
N LYS A 97 -3.13 -15.86 -5.15
CA LYS A 97 -4.11 -16.86 -4.71
C LYS A 97 -4.56 -16.66 -3.27
N TYR A 98 -3.65 -16.28 -2.38
CA TYR A 98 -3.90 -16.18 -0.94
C TYR A 98 -3.81 -14.72 -0.49
N LEU A 99 -4.76 -14.30 0.36
CA LEU A 99 -4.75 -13.02 1.07
C LEU A 99 -4.83 -13.30 2.57
N SER A 100 -3.96 -12.67 3.34
CA SER A 100 -4.00 -12.68 4.81
C SER A 100 -4.22 -11.27 5.32
N LEU A 101 -5.29 -11.06 6.10
CA LEU A 101 -5.71 -9.75 6.60
C LEU A 101 -4.85 -9.27 7.77
N THR A 102 -3.54 -9.16 7.55
CA THR A 102 -2.55 -8.81 8.58
C THR A 102 -2.67 -7.37 9.08
N GLY A 103 -3.01 -6.41 8.22
CA GLY A 103 -3.13 -5.00 8.58
C GLY A 103 -1.88 -4.49 9.32
N HIS A 104 -0.70 -4.87 8.84
CA HIS A 104 0.56 -4.80 9.58
C HIS A 104 1.19 -3.39 9.54
N VAL A 105 0.82 -2.56 8.57
CA VAL A 105 1.24 -1.17 8.52
C VAL A 105 0.17 -0.32 7.82
N TYR A 106 -0.05 0.89 8.33
CA TYR A 106 -0.91 1.87 7.68
C TYR A 106 -0.18 2.50 6.48
N GLY A 107 -0.84 2.54 5.32
CA GLY A 107 -0.31 3.09 4.08
C GLY A 107 -0.79 4.52 3.81
N PRO A 108 -0.04 5.56 4.23
CA PRO A 108 -0.38 6.94 3.87
C PRO A 108 -0.18 7.18 2.37
N ALA A 109 -0.84 8.22 1.85
CA ALA A 109 -0.55 8.81 0.56
C ALA A 109 -0.19 10.29 0.72
N LEU A 110 0.56 10.86 -0.22
CA LEU A 110 0.92 12.28 -0.23
C LEU A 110 0.37 12.94 -1.49
N VAL A 111 -0.35 14.05 -1.31
CA VAL A 111 -0.71 14.95 -2.41
C VAL A 111 0.43 15.97 -2.52
N LEU A 112 1.18 15.88 -3.60
CA LEU A 112 2.38 16.67 -3.81
C LEU A 112 2.23 17.63 -4.99
N MET A 113 2.91 18.76 -4.90
CA MET A 113 3.04 19.75 -5.96
C MET A 113 4.49 20.20 -6.07
N SER A 114 4.91 20.54 -7.29
CA SER A 114 6.22 21.17 -7.53
C SER A 114 6.31 22.51 -6.81
N ALA A 115 7.36 22.72 -6.01
CA ALA A 115 7.58 24.02 -5.36
C ALA A 115 7.77 25.14 -6.38
N ASN A 116 8.50 24.90 -7.47
CA ASN A 116 8.72 25.91 -8.51
C ASN A 116 7.41 26.43 -9.11
N VAL A 117 6.44 25.53 -9.32
CA VAL A 117 5.12 25.93 -9.82
C VAL A 117 4.35 26.65 -8.72
N TYR A 118 4.28 26.06 -7.53
CA TYR A 118 3.52 26.60 -6.39
C TYR A 118 4.00 28.00 -6.02
N ASP A 119 5.30 28.24 -5.95
CA ASP A 119 5.89 29.51 -5.52
C ASP A 119 5.56 30.66 -6.46
N GLY A 120 5.45 30.38 -7.77
CA GLY A 120 5.05 31.33 -8.80
C GLY A 120 3.56 31.67 -8.85
N LEU A 121 2.72 30.99 -8.05
CA LEU A 121 1.29 31.25 -7.99
C LEU A 121 0.95 32.50 -7.18
N SER A 122 -0.19 33.11 -7.52
CA SER A 122 -0.82 34.14 -6.69
C SER A 122 -1.23 33.58 -5.32
N ALA A 123 -1.43 34.46 -4.33
CA ALA A 123 -1.90 34.03 -3.02
C ALA A 123 -3.28 33.35 -3.07
N ALA A 124 -4.16 33.80 -3.97
CA ALA A 124 -5.48 33.20 -4.18
C ALA A 124 -5.35 31.78 -4.75
N ASP A 125 -4.47 31.58 -5.75
CA ASP A 125 -4.26 30.27 -6.35
C ASP A 125 -3.60 29.29 -5.38
N LYS A 126 -2.62 29.73 -4.58
CA LYS A 126 -2.03 28.92 -3.50
C LYS A 126 -3.10 28.39 -2.55
N ALA A 127 -4.00 29.27 -2.11
CA ALA A 127 -5.12 28.88 -1.24
C ALA A 127 -6.07 27.85 -1.92
N ASN A 128 -6.31 28.00 -3.22
CA ASN A 128 -7.12 27.04 -3.99
C ASN A 128 -6.44 25.67 -4.09
N PHE A 129 -5.12 25.60 -4.32
CA PHE A 129 -4.36 24.36 -4.34
C PHE A 129 -4.31 23.69 -2.96
N ASP A 130 -4.12 24.47 -1.90
CA ASP A 130 -4.14 23.96 -0.52
C ASP A 130 -5.51 23.36 -0.18
N LYS A 131 -6.61 24.02 -0.62
CA LYS A 131 -7.96 23.48 -0.46
C LYS A 131 -8.15 22.20 -1.28
N ALA A 132 -7.74 22.19 -2.55
CA ALA A 132 -7.84 21.02 -3.41
C ALA A 132 -7.05 19.82 -2.86
N GLY A 133 -5.89 20.06 -2.24
CA GLY A 133 -5.13 19.03 -1.54
C GLY A 133 -5.92 18.40 -0.38
N LYS A 134 -6.60 19.21 0.43
CA LYS A 134 -7.48 18.72 1.51
C LYS A 134 -8.67 17.95 0.97
N ASP A 135 -9.34 18.47 -0.06
CA ASP A 135 -10.47 17.80 -0.70
C ASP A 135 -10.06 16.44 -1.29
N SER A 136 -8.89 16.36 -1.91
CA SER A 136 -8.30 15.11 -2.42
C SER A 136 -8.04 14.09 -1.31
N ALA A 137 -7.48 14.53 -0.17
CA ALA A 137 -7.28 13.67 0.99
C ALA A 137 -8.60 13.11 1.55
N LEU A 138 -9.65 13.94 1.63
CA LEU A 138 -10.97 13.49 2.06
C LEU A 138 -11.59 12.49 1.08
N ALA A 139 -11.45 12.72 -0.22
CA ALA A 139 -11.94 11.80 -1.24
C ALA A 139 -11.23 10.43 -1.17
N MET A 140 -9.90 10.42 -1.00
CA MET A 140 -9.13 9.19 -0.81
C MET A 140 -9.62 8.40 0.41
N ARG A 141 -9.81 9.06 1.55
CA ARG A 141 -10.31 8.40 2.77
C ARG A 141 -11.72 7.85 2.60
N GLY A 142 -12.63 8.61 2.00
CA GLY A 142 -13.98 8.12 1.71
C GLY A 142 -13.99 6.90 0.79
N TYR A 143 -13.07 6.84 -0.18
CA TYR A 143 -12.88 5.64 -1.01
C TYR A 143 -12.36 4.46 -0.20
N VAL A 144 -11.34 4.66 0.65
CA VAL A 144 -10.76 3.62 1.52
C VAL A 144 -11.82 3.09 2.49
N ASP A 145 -12.59 3.96 3.15
CA ASP A 145 -13.69 3.56 4.05
C ASP A 145 -14.72 2.65 3.36
N ASN A 146 -14.97 2.88 2.07
CA ASN A 146 -15.87 2.05 1.29
C ASN A 146 -15.25 0.71 0.88
N ILE A 147 -13.99 0.71 0.43
CA ILE A 147 -13.32 -0.53 -0.01
C ILE A 147 -12.97 -1.45 1.16
N GLU A 148 -12.73 -0.92 2.36
CA GLU A 148 -12.53 -1.75 3.56
C GLU A 148 -13.80 -2.54 3.93
N LYS A 149 -15.00 -2.00 3.64
CA LYS A 149 -16.28 -2.68 3.88
C LYS A 149 -16.62 -3.73 2.82
N THR A 150 -16.11 -3.58 1.60
CA THR A 150 -16.59 -4.33 0.42
C THR A 150 -15.51 -5.19 -0.24
N GLY A 151 -14.24 -4.83 -0.07
CA GLY A 151 -13.10 -5.40 -0.78
C GLY A 151 -12.83 -6.86 -0.44
N VAL A 152 -13.02 -7.28 0.82
CA VAL A 152 -12.84 -8.68 1.22
C VAL A 152 -13.84 -9.59 0.49
N GLU A 153 -15.11 -9.21 0.43
CA GLU A 153 -16.12 -9.99 -0.29
C GLU A 153 -15.86 -9.99 -1.79
N GLN A 154 -15.45 -8.85 -2.36
CA GLN A 154 -15.05 -8.76 -3.76
C GLN A 154 -13.91 -9.75 -4.06
N LEU A 155 -12.82 -9.72 -3.30
CA LEU A 155 -11.65 -10.57 -3.54
C LEU A 155 -11.97 -12.06 -3.35
N LYS A 156 -12.85 -12.42 -2.42
CA LYS A 156 -13.39 -13.79 -2.31
C LYS A 156 -14.17 -14.20 -3.56
N LYS A 157 -15.04 -13.33 -4.08
CA LYS A 157 -15.80 -13.59 -5.33
C LYS A 157 -14.89 -13.70 -6.56
N GLU A 158 -13.77 -12.97 -6.57
CA GLU A 158 -12.72 -13.07 -7.58
C GLU A 158 -11.83 -14.32 -7.42
N GLY A 159 -12.07 -15.15 -6.39
CA GLY A 159 -11.43 -16.46 -6.22
C GLY A 159 -10.25 -16.48 -5.26
N MET A 160 -9.93 -15.37 -4.58
CA MET A 160 -8.87 -15.38 -3.56
C MET A 160 -9.29 -16.16 -2.31
N GLN A 161 -8.35 -16.90 -1.74
CA GLN A 161 -8.50 -17.50 -0.41
C GLN A 161 -8.07 -16.50 0.66
N VAL A 162 -9.07 -15.91 1.33
CA VAL A 162 -8.84 -14.89 2.36
C VAL A 162 -8.80 -15.52 3.76
N SER A 163 -7.74 -15.22 4.51
CA SER A 163 -7.55 -15.63 5.91
C SER A 163 -7.55 -14.43 6.85
N GLU A 164 -8.33 -14.53 7.92
CA GLU A 164 -8.14 -13.70 9.12
C GLU A 164 -6.87 -14.16 9.85
N VAL A 165 -6.22 -13.24 10.55
CA VAL A 165 -5.03 -13.53 11.36
C VAL A 165 -5.17 -12.92 12.75
N ASP A 166 -4.49 -13.53 13.74
CA ASP A 166 -4.33 -12.90 15.04
C ASP A 166 -3.26 -11.81 14.97
N ARG A 167 -3.70 -10.55 14.92
CA ARG A 167 -2.83 -9.38 14.81
C ARG A 167 -1.97 -9.16 16.06
N ALA A 168 -2.34 -9.72 17.21
CA ALA A 168 -1.53 -9.62 18.44
C ALA A 168 -0.34 -10.59 18.44
N ALA A 169 -0.42 -11.66 17.65
CA ALA A 169 0.65 -12.64 17.46
C ALA A 169 1.54 -12.33 16.25
N SER A 170 1.28 -11.24 15.52
CA SER A 170 1.86 -10.88 14.22
C SER A 170 2.99 -9.85 14.30
#